data_AF-A0AAX0WJD5-F1
#
_entry.id   AF-A0AAX0WJD5-F1
#
_cell.length_a   1.000
_cell.length_b   1.000
_cell.length_c   1.000
_cell.angle_alpha   90.00
_cell.angle_beta   90.00
_cell.angle_gamma   90.00
#
_symmetry.space_group_name_H-M   'P 1'
#
loop_
_entity.id
_entity.type
_entity.pdbx_description
1 polymer ?
#
loop_
_entity_poly.entity_id
_entity_poly.type
_entity_poly.pdbx_seq_one_letter_code
_entity_poly.pdbx_strand_id
1 'polypeptide(L)'
;MKQEGDQSAFKVEVKQWLKSHGFDYKWMADQCGVSEITVRNWMSQKAIPPLKQQLIERVMVQMPTRQSASSPSSIPGVQVDASLSLTVKLSPELYAQLEAKATRQGISLGDMVAQAISSLVNEESSSTHSLKTRKVILPPQS
;
A
#
# COMPACT_ATOMS: atom_id res chain seq x y z
N MET A 1 36.44 -17.44 -8.33
CA MET A 1 35.32 -16.84 -7.56
C MET A 1 35.78 -15.48 -7.06
N LYS A 2 35.39 -14.38 -7.71
CA LYS A 2 35.77 -13.02 -7.30
C LYS A 2 34.58 -12.09 -7.52
N GLN A 3 33.79 -11.88 -6.47
CA GLN A 3 32.70 -10.89 -6.40
C GLN A 3 33.01 -9.79 -5.35
N GLU A 4 34.28 -9.61 -4.97
CA GLU A 4 34.65 -8.60 -3.95
C GLU A 4 34.77 -7.17 -4.52
N GLY A 5 34.89 -7.01 -5.85
CA GLY A 5 35.06 -5.70 -6.49
C GLY A 5 33.77 -4.90 -6.68
N ASP A 6 32.60 -5.55 -6.65
CA ASP A 6 31.32 -4.96 -7.10
C ASP A 6 30.55 -4.28 -5.95
N GLN A 7 30.69 -4.80 -4.72
CA GLN A 7 29.85 -4.32 -3.62
C GLN A 7 30.30 -2.99 -3.01
N SER A 8 31.46 -2.44 -3.38
CA SER A 8 31.94 -1.16 -2.83
C SER A 8 31.06 0.01 -3.29
N ALA A 9 30.73 0.06 -4.59
CA ALA A 9 29.82 1.03 -5.17
C ALA A 9 28.41 0.87 -4.58
N PHE A 10 27.91 -0.36 -4.51
CA PHE A 10 26.60 -0.65 -3.92
C PHE A 10 26.52 -0.20 -2.45
N LYS A 11 27.53 -0.46 -1.62
CA LYS A 11 27.54 0.02 -0.22
C LYS A 11 27.49 1.55 -0.13
N VAL A 12 28.15 2.25 -1.04
CA VAL A 12 28.10 3.72 -1.09
C VAL A 12 26.70 4.19 -1.48
N GLU A 13 26.09 3.54 -2.46
CA GLU A 13 24.72 3.82 -2.89
C GLU A 13 23.72 3.61 -1.75
N VAL A 14 23.79 2.48 -1.03
CA VAL A 14 22.91 2.19 0.12
C VAL A 14 23.04 3.27 1.20
N LYS A 15 24.27 3.71 1.51
CA LYS A 15 24.50 4.78 2.49
C LYS A 15 23.87 6.10 2.05
N GLN A 16 24.01 6.46 0.77
CA GLN A 16 23.40 7.67 0.22
C GLN A 16 21.88 7.57 0.22
N TRP A 17 21.34 6.44 -0.22
CA TRP A 17 19.90 6.20 -0.24
C TRP A 17 19.28 6.32 1.15
N LEU A 18 19.89 5.69 2.15
CA LEU A 18 19.47 5.82 3.56
C LEU A 18 19.46 7.28 4.01
N LYS A 19 20.54 8.02 3.73
CA LYS A 19 20.66 9.44 4.10
C LYS A 19 19.62 10.32 3.40
N SER A 20 19.38 10.11 2.10
CA SER A 20 18.42 10.88 1.32
C SER A 20 16.98 10.67 1.77
N HIS A 21 16.66 9.50 2.31
CA HIS A 21 15.32 9.18 2.83
C HIS A 21 15.16 9.42 4.33
N GLY A 22 16.23 9.78 5.05
CA GLY A 22 16.20 9.98 6.50
C GLY A 22 16.08 8.67 7.28
N PHE A 23 16.61 7.56 6.75
CA PHE A 23 16.61 6.25 7.41
C PHE A 23 17.98 5.92 8.00
N ASP A 24 17.97 5.22 9.13
CA ASP A 24 19.18 4.76 9.82
C ASP A 24 19.50 3.28 9.53
N TYR A 25 20.71 2.83 9.90
CA TYR A 25 21.11 1.43 9.77
C TYR A 25 20.22 0.47 10.58
N LYS A 26 19.65 0.95 11.69
CA LYS A 26 18.67 0.18 12.48
C LYS A 26 17.44 -0.15 11.65
N TRP A 27 16.97 0.80 10.85
CA TRP A 27 15.83 0.61 9.97
C TRP A 27 16.16 -0.41 8.87
N MET A 28 17.31 -0.27 8.21
CA MET A 28 17.75 -1.24 7.19
C MET A 28 17.91 -2.66 7.78
N ALA A 29 18.35 -2.76 9.03
CA ALA A 29 18.52 -4.03 9.72
C ALA A 29 17.18 -4.74 9.96
N ASP A 30 16.15 -3.97 10.34
CA ASP A 30 14.77 -4.46 10.50
C ASP A 30 14.23 -5.05 9.18
N GLN A 31 14.39 -4.31 8.07
CA GLN A 31 13.99 -4.78 6.74
C GLN A 31 14.75 -6.05 6.29
N CYS A 32 15.99 -6.22 6.76
CA CYS A 32 16.82 -7.38 6.43
C CYS A 32 16.66 -8.56 7.39
N GLY A 33 15.95 -8.39 8.51
CA GLY A 33 15.83 -9.37 9.60
C GLY A 33 17.17 -9.67 10.28
N VAL A 34 18.03 -8.66 10.45
CA VAL A 34 19.35 -8.80 11.08
C VAL A 34 19.57 -7.73 12.16
N SER A 35 20.69 -7.81 12.88
CA SER A 35 21.05 -6.76 13.84
C SER A 35 21.63 -5.52 13.16
N GLU A 36 21.49 -4.35 13.78
CA GLU A 36 22.11 -3.11 13.30
C GLU A 36 23.63 -3.25 13.14
N ILE A 37 24.27 -3.95 14.08
CA ILE A 37 25.71 -4.21 14.07
C ILE A 37 26.11 -4.99 12.81
N THR A 38 25.27 -5.95 12.40
CA THR A 38 25.48 -6.72 11.16
C THR A 38 25.49 -5.80 9.93
N VAL A 39 24.53 -4.88 9.83
CA VAL A 39 24.47 -3.91 8.73
C VAL A 39 25.68 -2.97 8.77
N ARG A 40 26.03 -2.46 9.95
CA ARG A 40 27.22 -1.59 10.13
C ARG A 40 28.51 -2.30 9.67
N ASN A 41 28.67 -3.56 10.05
CA ASN A 41 29.81 -4.38 9.62
C ASN A 41 29.85 -4.57 8.11
N TRP A 42 28.71 -4.80 7.45
CA TRP A 42 28.64 -4.87 5.98
C TRP A 42 29.03 -3.55 5.32
N MET A 43 28.54 -2.43 5.86
CA MET A 43 28.82 -1.10 5.33
C MET A 43 30.25 -0.62 5.57
N SER A 44 30.98 -1.24 6.50
CA SER A 44 32.33 -0.83 6.89
C SER A 44 33.43 -1.78 6.41
N GLN A 45 33.27 -3.10 6.58
CA GLN A 45 34.39 -4.05 6.46
C GLN A 45 34.02 -5.36 5.76
N LYS A 46 32.83 -5.91 6.03
CA LYS A 46 32.43 -7.24 5.57
C LYS A 46 31.68 -7.17 4.23
N ALA A 47 31.80 -8.22 3.41
CA ALA A 47 30.93 -8.38 2.26
C ALA A 47 29.47 -8.61 2.71
N ILE A 48 28.53 -8.10 1.93
CA ILE A 48 27.11 -8.36 2.08
C ILE A 48 26.84 -9.75 1.46
N PRO A 49 26.23 -10.69 2.18
CA PRO A 49 25.81 -11.97 1.61
C PRO A 49 24.87 -11.75 0.41
N PRO A 50 25.01 -12.49 -0.71
CA PRO A 50 24.25 -12.23 -1.94
C PRO A 50 22.73 -12.16 -1.73
N LEU A 51 22.17 -13.05 -0.91
CA LEU A 51 20.74 -13.04 -0.58
C LEU A 51 20.30 -11.75 0.13
N LYS A 52 21.16 -11.20 1.00
CA LYS A 52 20.90 -9.95 1.72
C LYS A 52 21.11 -8.74 0.82
N GLN A 53 22.06 -8.79 -0.11
CA GLN A 53 22.22 -7.76 -1.13
C GLN A 53 20.96 -7.62 -1.99
N GLN A 54 20.42 -8.74 -2.49
CA GLN A 54 19.17 -8.75 -3.26
C GLN A 54 17.96 -8.24 -2.45
N LEU A 55 17.96 -8.46 -1.14
CA LEU A 55 16.92 -7.93 -0.26
C LEU A 55 17.05 -6.41 -0.09
N ILE A 56 18.26 -5.90 0.14
CA ILE A 56 18.53 -4.45 0.23
C ILE A 56 18.18 -3.75 -1.09
N GLU A 57 18.58 -4.34 -2.22
CA GLU A 57 18.23 -3.83 -3.55
C GLU A 57 16.71 -3.77 -3.73
N ARG A 58 16.00 -4.85 -3.36
CA ARG A 58 14.54 -4.85 -3.35
C ARG A 58 13.92 -3.81 -2.42
N VAL A 59 14.51 -3.52 -1.26
CA VAL A 59 14.03 -2.48 -0.34
C VAL A 59 14.23 -1.09 -0.96
N MET A 60 15.39 -0.86 -1.59
CA MET A 60 15.70 0.41 -2.26
C MET A 60 14.84 0.66 -3.49
N VAL A 61 14.43 -0.39 -4.21
CA VAL A 61 13.58 -0.32 -5.42
C VAL A 61 12.08 -0.27 -5.08
N GLN A 62 11.62 -1.05 -4.09
CA GLN A 62 10.19 -1.13 -3.76
C GLN A 62 9.69 0.03 -2.91
N MET A 63 10.57 0.72 -2.17
CA MET A 63 10.17 1.99 -1.55
C MET A 63 10.11 3.03 -2.66
N PRO A 64 8.93 3.60 -2.98
CA PRO A 64 8.86 4.71 -3.89
C PRO A 64 9.62 5.83 -3.18
N THR A 65 10.76 6.21 -3.76
CA THR A 65 11.30 7.54 -3.59
C THR A 65 10.11 8.48 -3.67
N ARG A 66 9.97 9.38 -2.70
CA ARG A 66 8.88 10.37 -2.68
C ARG A 66 8.83 11.24 -3.94
N GLN A 67 9.72 11.04 -4.91
CA GLN A 67 9.82 11.78 -6.15
C GLN A 67 10.28 10.85 -7.29
N SER A 68 9.61 11.04 -8.43
CA SER A 68 10.00 10.63 -9.78
C SER A 68 9.54 9.26 -10.27
N ALA A 69 8.28 9.24 -10.70
CA ALA A 69 7.84 8.75 -11.99
C ALA A 69 8.93 8.12 -12.89
N SER A 70 8.84 6.82 -13.13
CA SER A 70 8.61 6.26 -14.47
C SER A 70 8.75 4.74 -14.44
N SER A 71 7.74 4.09 -15.04
CA SER A 71 7.71 2.70 -15.50
C SER A 71 7.43 1.61 -14.46
N PRO A 72 6.19 1.11 -14.36
CA PRO A 72 5.91 -0.11 -13.61
C PRO A 72 6.42 -1.32 -14.39
N SER A 73 7.30 -2.11 -13.74
CA SER A 73 7.54 -3.49 -14.15
C SER A 73 6.21 -4.23 -14.12
N SER A 74 5.79 -4.70 -15.28
CA SER A 74 4.57 -5.47 -15.48
C SER A 74 4.68 -6.82 -14.76
N ILE A 75 3.83 -7.04 -13.76
CA ILE A 75 3.41 -8.37 -13.32
C ILE A 75 1.88 -8.35 -13.23
N PRO A 76 1.15 -9.32 -13.83
CA PRO A 76 -0.29 -9.24 -13.95
C PRO A 76 -0.99 -9.51 -12.62
N GLY A 77 -1.87 -8.59 -12.20
CA GLY A 77 -2.91 -8.91 -11.22
C GLY A 77 -2.73 -8.33 -9.83
N VAL A 78 -2.45 -7.02 -9.73
CA VAL A 78 -2.70 -6.09 -8.60
C VAL A 78 -1.51 -5.74 -7.72
N GLN A 79 -1.28 -4.42 -7.65
CA GLN A 79 -0.55 -3.72 -6.61
C GLN A 79 -1.47 -2.61 -6.06
N VAL A 80 -1.48 -2.44 -4.74
CA VAL A 80 -2.16 -1.32 -4.08
C VAL A 80 -1.06 -0.35 -3.66
N ASP A 81 -1.00 0.80 -4.33
CA ASP A 81 -0.04 1.86 -4.04
C ASP A 81 -0.63 2.85 -3.03
N ALA A 82 0.19 3.36 -2.12
CA ALA A 82 -0.21 4.25 -1.03
C ALA A 82 -0.46 5.70 -1.53
N SER A 83 -1.34 5.85 -2.51
CA SER A 83 -1.87 7.13 -3.00
C SER A 83 -3.40 7.07 -3.01
N LEU A 84 -4.04 7.07 -1.82
CA LEU A 84 -5.51 7.10 -1.58
C LEU A 84 -6.41 6.33 -2.60
N SER A 85 -5.87 5.31 -3.25
CA SER A 85 -6.49 4.61 -4.37
C SER A 85 -6.74 3.19 -3.93
N LEU A 86 -8.02 2.84 -3.85
CA LEU A 86 -8.47 1.53 -3.42
C LEU A 86 -8.73 0.67 -4.66
N THR A 87 -7.82 -0.25 -4.95
CA THR A 87 -8.01 -1.23 -6.03
C THR A 87 -8.75 -2.45 -5.48
N VAL A 88 -10.02 -2.61 -5.87
CA VAL A 88 -10.86 -3.74 -5.45
C VAL A 88 -10.88 -4.81 -6.54
N LYS A 89 -10.38 -6.02 -6.22
CA LYS A 89 -10.59 -7.20 -7.07
C LYS A 89 -11.99 -7.74 -6.85
N LEU A 90 -12.82 -7.68 -7.88
CA LEU A 90 -14.15 -8.28 -7.89
C LEU A 90 -14.11 -9.59 -8.68
N SER A 91 -14.82 -10.60 -8.20
CA SER A 91 -15.13 -11.77 -9.04
C SER A 91 -15.89 -11.31 -10.28
N PRO A 92 -15.70 -11.96 -11.45
CA PRO A 92 -16.33 -11.56 -12.70
C PRO A 92 -17.87 -11.50 -12.59
N GLU A 93 -18.47 -12.41 -11.83
CA GLU A 93 -19.92 -12.43 -11.57
C GLU A 93 -20.38 -11.18 -10.78
N LEU A 94 -19.60 -10.77 -9.78
CA LEU A 94 -19.92 -9.63 -8.93
C LEU A 94 -19.70 -8.30 -9.67
N TYR A 95 -18.65 -8.21 -10.49
CA TYR A 95 -18.41 -7.07 -11.37
C TYR A 95 -19.56 -6.88 -12.36
N ALA A 96 -20.00 -7.96 -13.02
CA ALA A 96 -21.13 -7.92 -13.93
C ALA A 96 -22.43 -7.48 -13.23
N GLN A 97 -22.65 -7.91 -11.99
CA GLN A 97 -23.80 -7.48 -11.18
C GLN A 97 -23.74 -5.98 -10.85
N LEU A 98 -22.56 -5.47 -10.50
CA LEU A 98 -22.34 -4.07 -10.17
C LEU A 98 -22.49 -3.18 -11.40
N GLU A 99 -21.92 -3.59 -12.54
CA GLU A 99 -22.06 -2.90 -13.81
C GLU A 99 -23.52 -2.87 -14.28
N ALA A 100 -24.22 -4.02 -14.25
CA ALA A 100 -25.64 -4.08 -14.59
C ALA A 100 -26.48 -3.16 -13.70
N LYS A 101 -26.16 -3.08 -12.40
CA LYS A 101 -26.84 -2.16 -11.48
C LYS A 101 -26.55 -0.69 -11.83
N ALA A 102 -25.32 -0.37 -12.24
CA ALA A 102 -24.92 0.97 -12.65
C ALA A 102 -25.61 1.40 -13.95
N THR A 103 -25.64 0.52 -14.95
CA THR A 103 -26.37 0.72 -16.21
C THR A 103 -27.86 0.93 -15.96
N ARG A 104 -28.48 0.15 -15.06
CA ARG A 104 -29.89 0.32 -14.69
C ARG A 104 -30.18 1.66 -14.02
N GLN A 105 -29.20 2.24 -13.34
CA GLN A 105 -29.30 3.55 -12.69
C GLN A 105 -28.81 4.69 -13.60
N GLY A 106 -28.34 4.38 -14.82
CA GLY A 106 -27.84 5.36 -15.78
C GLY A 106 -26.55 6.08 -15.33
N ILE A 107 -25.84 5.53 -14.35
CA ILE A 107 -24.60 6.09 -13.81
C ILE A 107 -23.42 5.18 -14.10
N SER A 108 -22.21 5.73 -14.11
CA SER A 108 -21.02 4.91 -14.27
C SER A 108 -20.79 4.06 -13.01
N LEU A 109 -20.13 2.91 -13.18
CA LEU A 109 -19.74 2.07 -12.05
C LEU A 109 -18.84 2.86 -11.06
N GLY A 110 -18.00 3.75 -11.57
CA GLY A 110 -17.16 4.63 -10.76
C GLY A 110 -17.98 5.61 -9.93
N ASP A 111 -19.00 6.24 -10.51
CA ASP A 111 -19.90 7.16 -9.80
C ASP A 111 -20.71 6.43 -8.72
N MET A 112 -21.16 5.21 -8.99
CA MET A 112 -21.85 4.38 -8.00
C MET A 112 -20.97 4.07 -6.78
N VAL A 113 -19.71 3.69 -7.03
CA VAL A 113 -18.73 3.40 -5.96
C VAL A 113 -18.39 4.68 -5.21
N ALA A 114 -18.20 5.80 -5.91
CA ALA A 114 -17.96 7.11 -5.29
C ALA A 114 -19.12 7.53 -4.39
N GLN A 115 -20.37 7.39 -4.85
CA GLN A 115 -21.56 7.71 -4.07
C GLN A 115 -21.71 6.82 -2.83
N ALA A 116 -21.40 5.54 -2.94
CA ALA A 116 -21.39 4.62 -1.79
C ALA A 116 -20.33 5.04 -0.75
N ILE A 117 -19.14 5.40 -1.21
CA ILE A 117 -18.06 5.91 -0.33
C ILE A 117 -18.49 7.22 0.34
N SER A 118 -19.05 8.17 -0.41
CA SER A 118 -19.57 9.43 0.15
C SER A 118 -20.68 9.20 1.17
N SER A 119 -21.57 8.22 0.95
CA SER A 119 -22.60 7.85 1.93
C SER A 119 -21.98 7.32 3.21
N LEU A 120 -20.98 6.44 3.12
CA LEU A 120 -20.29 5.88 4.29
C LEU A 120 -19.56 6.96 5.11
N VAL A 121 -18.93 7.93 4.45
CA VAL A 121 -18.25 9.06 5.12
C VAL A 121 -19.27 9.98 5.80
N ASN A 122 -20.39 10.24 5.14
CA ASN A 122 -21.44 11.11 5.69
C ASN A 122 -22.29 10.44 6.79
N GLU A 123 -22.32 9.10 6.86
CA GLU A 123 -22.91 8.37 7.98
C GLU A 123 -22.11 8.56 9.28
N GLU A 124 -20.78 8.74 9.20
CA GLU A 124 -19.98 9.06 10.39
C GLU A 124 -20.26 10.49 10.89
N SER A 125 -20.49 11.42 9.97
CA SER A 125 -20.77 12.83 10.31
C SER A 125 -22.21 13.08 10.79
N SER A 126 -23.12 12.11 10.64
CA SER A 126 -24.52 12.20 11.07
C SER A 126 -24.92 11.20 12.17
N SER A 127 -24.04 10.28 12.58
CA SER A 127 -24.26 9.45 13.77
C SER A 127 -23.79 10.10 15.07
N THR A 128 -24.08 11.39 15.24
CA THR A 128 -24.47 11.90 16.55
C THR A 128 -25.81 12.60 16.40
N HIS A 129 -26.85 12.03 17.03
CA HIS A 129 -28.18 12.61 17.23
C HIS A 129 -29.26 12.33 16.16
N SER A 130 -29.80 11.11 16.12
CA SER A 130 -31.25 10.92 16.31
C SER A 130 -31.62 9.46 16.57
N LEU A 131 -31.53 9.04 17.83
CA LEU A 131 -32.43 8.02 18.36
C LEU A 131 -33.76 8.72 18.63
N LYS A 132 -34.77 8.58 17.76
CA LYS A 132 -36.16 8.81 18.18
C LYS A 132 -37.17 7.95 17.43
N THR A 133 -37.45 6.82 18.07
CA THR A 133 -38.77 6.19 18.25
C THR A 133 -39.54 5.77 16.99
N ARG A 134 -39.51 4.45 16.72
CA ARG A 134 -40.65 3.72 16.14
C ARG A 134 -41.82 3.81 17.13
N LYS A 135 -42.83 4.63 16.84
CA LYS A 135 -44.12 4.57 17.53
C LYS A 135 -44.90 3.40 16.94
N VAL A 136 -44.99 2.30 17.69
CA VAL A 136 -45.89 1.18 17.41
C VAL A 136 -47.31 1.71 17.48
N ILE A 137 -48.02 1.68 16.35
CA ILE A 137 -49.45 1.98 16.26
C ILE A 137 -50.16 0.66 16.52
N LEU A 138 -50.80 0.52 17.69
CA LEU A 138 -51.77 -0.53 17.96
C LEU A 138 -53.16 -0.04 17.48
N PRO A 139 -53.95 -0.89 16.79
CA PRO A 139 -55.29 -0.53 16.37
C PRO A 139 -56.27 -0.50 17.56
N PRO A 140 -57.32 0.34 17.52
CA PRO A 140 -58.34 0.40 18.56
C PRO A 140 -59.25 -0.84 18.47
N GLN A 141 -59.35 -1.59 19.57
CA GLN A 141 -60.40 -2.58 19.74
C GLN A 141 -61.70 -1.86 20.09
N SER A 142 -62.77 -2.19 19.37
CA SER A 142 -64.15 -1.72 19.61
C SER A 142 -64.76 -2.32 20.87
#